data_AF-A0A382NRN5-F1
#
_entry.id   AF-A0A382NRN5-F1
#
_cell.length_a   1.000
_cell.length_b   1.000
_cell.length_c   1.000
_cell.angle_alpha   90.00
_cell.angle_beta   90.00
_cell.angle_gamma   90.00
#
_symmetry.space_group_name_H-M   'P 1'
#
loop_
_entity.id
_entity.type
_entity.pdbx_description
1 polymer ?
#
loop_
_entity_poly.entity_id
_entity_poly.type
_entity_poly.pdbx_seq_one_letter_code
_entity_poly.pdbx_strand_id
1 'polypeptide(L)' 'VSGLFVLLTAASLEAAVSGDAQIRAKSGSSEIVITTTSRLAGAIHSLTWNGREFIDSADHGRQLQSAANF' A
#
# COMPACT_ATOMS: atom_id res chain seq x y z
N VAL A 1 3.28 49.09 -29.89
CA VAL A 1 3.72 48.57 -28.58
C VAL A 1 3.39 47.09 -28.52
N SER A 2 4.34 46.26 -28.92
CA SER A 2 4.22 44.79 -28.92
C SER A 2 4.53 44.23 -27.54
N GLY A 3 3.73 43.27 -27.08
CA GLY A 3 4.00 42.54 -25.85
C GLY A 3 3.06 41.35 -25.73
N LEU A 4 3.33 40.29 -26.49
CA LEU A 4 2.63 39.01 -26.38
C LEU A 4 3.14 38.31 -25.11
N PHE A 5 2.32 38.32 -24.05
CA PHE A 5 2.56 37.54 -22.83
C PHE A 5 2.22 36.07 -23.10
N VAL A 6 3.23 35.22 -23.22
CA VAL A 6 3.06 33.76 -23.22
C VAL A 6 3.11 33.30 -21.77
N LEU A 7 1.96 32.96 -21.22
CA LEU A 7 1.86 32.32 -19.91
C LEU A 7 2.14 30.82 -20.09
N LEU A 8 3.35 30.40 -19.72
CA LEU A 8 3.75 28.99 -19.73
C LEU A 8 3.12 28.31 -18.50
N THR A 9 2.03 27.57 -18.69
CA THR A 9 1.46 26.72 -17.64
C THR A 9 2.37 25.50 -17.44
N ALA A 10 3.21 25.53 -16.42
CA ALA A 10 3.91 24.34 -15.96
C ALA A 10 2.88 23.38 -15.35
N ALA A 11 2.48 22.35 -16.11
CA ALA A 11 1.72 21.24 -15.55
C ALA A 11 2.68 20.41 -14.69
N SER A 12 2.51 20.45 -13.37
CA SER A 12 3.17 19.48 -12.48
C SER A 12 2.62 18.09 -12.79
N LEU A 13 3.46 17.23 -13.37
CA LEU A 13 3.19 15.81 -13.44
C LEU A 13 3.52 15.22 -12.07
N GLU A 14 2.58 15.31 -11.13
CA GLU A 14 2.69 14.62 -9.85
C GLU A 14 2.74 13.12 -10.17
N ALA A 15 3.90 12.48 -10.01
CA ALA A 15 4.00 11.05 -10.15
C ALA A 15 3.10 10.43 -9.07
N ALA A 16 2.06 9.71 -9.49
CA ALA A 16 1.18 9.03 -8.55
C ALA A 16 2.01 8.09 -7.67
N VAL A 17 1.92 8.27 -6.35
CA VAL A 17 2.58 7.37 -5.40
C VAL A 17 1.97 5.98 -5.60
N SER A 18 2.83 5.00 -5.87
CA SER A 18 2.39 3.61 -5.98
C SER A 18 1.85 3.13 -4.63
N GLY A 19 0.66 2.53 -4.63
CA GLY A 19 0.14 1.81 -3.48
C GLY A 19 0.74 0.42 -3.34
N ASP A 20 1.52 -0.05 -4.31
CA ASP A 20 2.20 -1.34 -4.26
C ASP A 20 3.50 -1.23 -3.46
N ALA A 21 3.55 -1.91 -2.33
CA ALA A 21 4.72 -1.96 -1.46
C ALA A 21 4.79 -3.30 -0.71
N GLN A 22 5.98 -3.60 -0.19
CA GLN A 22 6.19 -4.73 0.70
C GLN A 22 7.01 -4.29 1.91
N ILE A 23 6.45 -4.50 3.10
CA ILE A 23 7.07 -4.17 4.38
C ILE A 23 7.36 -5.48 5.12
N ARG A 24 8.56 -5.60 5.70
CA ARG A 24 9.01 -6.79 6.43
C ARG A 24 9.55 -6.40 7.79
N ALA A 25 9.26 -7.19 8.80
CA ALA A 25 9.86 -7.06 10.12
C ALA A 25 10.03 -8.44 10.77
N LYS A 26 11.12 -8.64 11.50
CA LYS A 26 11.32 -9.86 12.28
C LYS A 26 10.31 -9.96 13.43
N SER A 27 9.76 -11.15 13.61
CA SER A 27 8.97 -11.56 14.77
C SER A 27 9.28 -13.03 15.09
N GLY A 28 9.97 -13.26 16.21
CA GLY A 28 10.49 -14.58 16.58
C GLY A 28 11.53 -15.09 15.57
N SER A 29 11.32 -16.31 15.07
CA SER A 29 12.21 -16.96 14.10
C SER A 29 11.91 -16.62 12.63
N SER A 30 10.83 -15.88 12.35
CA SER A 30 10.37 -15.54 10.98
C SER A 30 10.20 -14.03 10.81
N GLU A 31 9.96 -13.60 9.58
CA GLU A 31 9.45 -12.26 9.28
C GLU A 31 7.92 -12.27 9.17
N ILE A 32 7.32 -11.16 9.58
CA ILE A 32 5.98 -10.75 9.13
C ILE A 32 6.20 -10.00 7.82
N VAL A 33 5.49 -10.39 6.77
CA VAL A 33 5.54 -9.74 5.45
C VAL A 33 4.15 -9.21 5.15
N ILE A 34 4.06 -7.89 4.97
CA ILE A 34 2.83 -7.18 4.57
C ILE A 34 3.03 -6.71 3.14
N THR A 35 2.08 -7.02 2.27
CA THR A 35 2.02 -6.51 0.89
C THR A 35 0.84 -5.57 0.77
N THR A 36 1.05 -4.38 0.21
CA THR A 36 -0.02 -3.43 -0.14
C THR A 36 -0.25 -3.42 -1.65
N THR A 37 -1.42 -2.94 -2.10
CA THR A 37 -1.67 -2.82 -3.54
C THR A 37 -2.35 -1.52 -3.96
N SER A 38 -1.91 -0.99 -5.10
CA SER A 38 -2.52 0.16 -5.79
C SER A 38 -3.99 -0.10 -6.16
N ARG A 39 -4.38 -1.36 -6.46
CA ARG A 39 -5.76 -1.74 -6.80
C ARG A 39 -6.76 -1.35 -5.70
N LEU A 40 -6.30 -1.30 -4.46
CA LEU A 40 -7.08 -1.00 -3.27
C LEU A 40 -6.56 0.26 -2.55
N ALA A 41 -6.10 1.25 -3.32
CA ALA A 41 -5.61 2.54 -2.80
C ALA A 41 -4.48 2.40 -1.75
N GLY A 42 -3.62 1.40 -1.90
CA GLY A 42 -2.53 1.12 -0.96
C GLY A 42 -2.95 0.34 0.28
N ALA A 43 -4.16 -0.20 0.32
CA ALA A 43 -4.58 -1.09 1.40
C ALA A 43 -3.74 -2.38 1.44
N ILE A 44 -3.74 -3.04 2.60
CA ILE A 44 -3.11 -4.33 2.78
C ILE A 44 -3.80 -5.35 1.86
N HIS A 45 -3.01 -5.88 0.93
CA HIS A 45 -3.38 -6.93 0.01
C HIS A 45 -3.17 -8.31 0.64
N SER A 46 -2.05 -8.51 1.34
CA SER A 46 -1.77 -9.75 2.04
C SER A 46 -0.88 -9.57 3.26
N LEU A 47 -1.00 -10.53 4.19
CA LEU A 47 -0.10 -10.67 5.35
C LEU A 47 0.29 -12.13 5.48
N THR A 48 1.59 -12.38 5.50
CA THR A 48 2.15 -13.69 5.81
C THR A 48 3.07 -13.63 7.00
N TRP A 49 3.06 -14.67 7.83
CA TRP A 49 3.97 -14.81 8.96
C TRP A 49 4.21 -16.30 9.23
N ASN A 50 5.47 -16.68 9.44
CA ASN A 50 5.86 -18.04 9.76
C ASN A 50 5.33 -19.09 8.75
N GLY A 51 5.40 -18.75 7.46
CA GLY A 51 4.96 -19.61 6.36
C GLY A 51 3.43 -19.77 6.22
N ARG A 52 2.62 -18.98 6.94
CA ARG A 52 1.16 -18.98 6.86
C ARG A 52 0.62 -17.66 6.34
N GLU A 53 -0.41 -17.71 5.52
CA GLU A 53 -1.18 -16.56 5.07
C GLU A 53 -2.33 -16.29 6.03
N PHE A 54 -2.44 -15.03 6.49
CA PHE A 54 -3.45 -14.58 7.45
C PHE A 54 -4.45 -13.61 6.82
N ILE A 55 -4.02 -12.88 5.79
CA ILE A 55 -4.85 -11.99 5.00
C ILE A 55 -4.55 -12.31 3.55
N ASP A 56 -5.59 -12.55 2.76
CA ASP A 56 -5.53 -12.60 1.30
C ASP A 56 -6.53 -11.59 0.71
N SER A 57 -6.20 -11.12 -0.47
CA SER A 57 -6.97 -10.19 -1.27
C SER A 57 -8.32 -10.71 -1.73
N ALA A 58 -8.54 -12.04 -1.75
CA ALA A 58 -9.82 -12.62 -2.11
C ALA A 58 -10.88 -12.40 -1.01
N ASP A 59 -10.46 -12.37 0.26
CA ASP A 59 -11.37 -12.22 1.41
C ASP A 59 -11.31 -10.85 2.08
N HIS A 60 -10.42 -9.96 1.62
CA HIS A 60 -10.22 -8.59 2.12
C HIS A 60 -9.86 -8.56 3.63
N GLY A 61 -9.33 -9.66 4.18
CA GLY A 61 -9.12 -9.77 5.62
C GLY A 61 -10.42 -9.75 6.42
N ARG A 62 -11.58 -10.13 5.83
CA ARG A 62 -12.86 -10.29 6.57
C ARG A 62 -12.75 -11.28 7.73
N GLN A 63 -11.77 -12.19 7.66
CA GLN A 63 -11.43 -13.17 8.69
C GLN A 63 -10.47 -12.62 9.76
N LEU A 64 -9.92 -11.41 9.59
CA LEU A 64 -9.07 -10.76 10.59
C LEU A 64 -9.94 -10.28 11.76
N GLN A 65 -10.28 -11.23 12.63
CA GLN A 65 -10.85 -10.97 13.92
C GLN A 65 -9.72 -10.46 14.82
N SER A 66 -9.79 -9.20 15.25
CA SER A 66 -8.93 -8.72 16.32
C SER A 66 -9.30 -9.48 17.59
N ALA A 67 -8.57 -10.55 17.91
CA ALA A 67 -8.64 -11.23 19.19
C ALA A 67 -7.87 -10.41 20.25
N ALA A 68 -8.34 -9.20 20.53
CA ALA A 68 -7.91 -8.41 21.68
C ALA A 68 -9.12 -8.29 22.62
N ASN A 69 -9.14 -9.13 23.65
CA ASN A 69 -9.98 -8.95 24.83
C ASN A 69 -9.03 -8.63 25.97
N PHE A 70 -9.01 -7.37 26.40
CA PHE A 70 -8.22 -6.88 27.53
C PHE A 70 -9.12 -6.73 28.76
#